data_AF-A0A966R6T7-F1
#
_entry.id   AF-A0A966R6T7-F1
#
_cell.length_a   1.000
_cell.length_b   1.000
_cell.length_c   1.000
_cell.angle_alpha   90.00
_cell.angle_beta   90.00
_cell.angle_gamma   90.00
#
_symmetry.space_group_name_H-M   'P 1'
#
loop_
_entity.id
_entity.type
_entity.pdbx_description
1 polymer ?
#
loop_
_entity_poly.entity_id
_entity_poly.type
_entity_poly.pdbx_seq_one_letter_code
_entity_poly.pdbx_strand_id
1 'polypeptide(L)'
;MARAEMFQDNRRESQIAAFLGLVASERRAGEDAVDSKGNAYELKSASNSQVTTGRDVGVHTIEKWRQTFWVVAAGRQDEQGLQFSALFVVHPQGLESWFGRLESLLKSEERRFKRVLRAAKRAGATDEDIEFVRQKCQRGITRNNPKIPLQLFRENGLQLDHQNAAKAREQLAGFVRRHPLPRS
;
A
#
# COMPACT_ATOMS: atom_id res chain seq x y z
N MET A 1 -13.88 -14.71 -11.71
CA MET A 1 -12.72 -14.82 -10.80
C MET A 1 -12.52 -13.59 -9.92
N ALA A 2 -12.45 -12.36 -10.45
CA ALA A 2 -12.16 -11.13 -9.70
C ALA A 2 -13.06 -10.84 -8.46
N ARG A 3 -14.34 -11.24 -8.48
CA ARG A 3 -15.27 -11.01 -7.37
C ARG A 3 -14.93 -11.86 -6.14
N ALA A 4 -14.46 -13.09 -6.34
CA ALA A 4 -14.11 -14.01 -5.25
C ALA A 4 -12.81 -13.58 -4.54
N GLU A 5 -11.79 -13.19 -5.30
CA GLU A 5 -10.52 -12.66 -4.75
C GLU A 5 -10.76 -11.39 -3.93
N MET A 6 -11.58 -10.48 -4.44
CA MET A 6 -11.96 -9.25 -3.74
C MET A 6 -12.72 -9.51 -2.43
N PHE A 7 -13.62 -10.51 -2.41
CA PHE A 7 -14.28 -10.91 -1.16
C PHE A 7 -13.29 -11.53 -0.16
N GLN A 8 -12.27 -12.24 -0.64
CA GLN A 8 -11.24 -12.83 0.21
C GLN A 8 -10.28 -11.78 0.78
N ASP A 9 -9.82 -10.83 -0.04
CA ASP A 9 -8.97 -9.72 0.41
C ASP A 9 -9.65 -8.89 1.48
N ASN A 10 -10.90 -8.46 1.23
CA ASN A 10 -11.67 -7.69 2.20
C ASN A 10 -11.86 -8.46 3.52
N ARG A 11 -12.03 -9.78 3.48
CA ARG A 11 -12.12 -10.61 4.69
C ARG A 11 -10.81 -10.65 5.47
N ARG A 12 -9.66 -10.77 4.79
CA ARG A 12 -8.34 -10.76 5.44
C ARG A 12 -8.06 -9.41 6.10
N GLU A 13 -8.28 -8.31 5.39
CA GLU A 13 -8.09 -6.96 5.92
C GLU A 13 -9.03 -6.70 7.11
N SER A 14 -10.30 -7.11 7.01
CA SER A 14 -11.25 -7.00 8.12
C SER A 14 -10.85 -7.82 9.35
N GLN A 15 -10.31 -9.03 9.15
CA GLN A 15 -9.82 -9.87 10.24
C GLN A 15 -8.61 -9.23 10.94
N ILE A 16 -7.67 -8.64 10.18
CA ILE A 16 -6.53 -7.89 10.73
C ILE A 16 -7.01 -6.68 11.53
N ALA A 17 -7.92 -5.89 10.96
CA ALA A 17 -8.49 -4.71 11.62
C ALA A 17 -9.17 -5.09 12.95
N ALA A 18 -10.03 -6.12 12.93
CA ALA A 18 -10.72 -6.60 14.13
C ALA A 18 -9.74 -7.12 15.20
N PHE A 19 -8.70 -7.87 14.79
CA PHE A 19 -7.67 -8.34 15.71
C PHE A 19 -6.95 -7.17 16.41
N LEU A 20 -6.64 -6.12 15.66
CA LEU A 20 -5.95 -4.92 16.17
C LEU A 20 -6.87 -3.84 16.75
N GLY A 21 -8.19 -4.06 16.80
CA GLY A 21 -9.14 -3.08 17.32
C GLY A 21 -9.22 -1.80 16.47
N LEU A 22 -8.94 -1.90 15.17
CA LEU A 22 -9.06 -0.82 14.20
C LEU A 22 -10.44 -0.84 13.56
N VAL A 23 -10.89 0.33 13.10
CA VAL A 23 -12.13 0.46 12.33
C VAL A 23 -11.79 0.33 10.85
N ALA A 24 -12.24 -0.76 10.21
CA ALA A 24 -12.05 -0.97 8.78
C ALA A 24 -12.85 0.06 7.98
N SER A 25 -12.24 0.61 6.92
CA SER A 25 -12.91 1.56 6.04
C SER A 25 -13.84 0.82 5.07
N GLU A 26 -15.07 1.32 4.91
CA GLU A 26 -16.01 0.79 3.92
C GLU A 26 -15.70 1.26 2.48
N ARG A 27 -14.82 2.26 2.33
CA ARG A 27 -14.51 2.91 1.04
C ARG A 27 -13.23 2.34 0.43
N ARG A 28 -13.34 1.73 -0.75
CA ARG A 28 -12.22 1.14 -1.53
C ARG A 28 -11.12 2.11 -1.97
N ALA A 29 -11.34 3.42 -1.89
CA ALA A 29 -10.37 4.45 -2.30
C ALA A 29 -9.64 5.08 -1.10
N GLY A 30 -10.06 4.75 0.13
CA GLY A 30 -9.52 5.26 1.39
C GLY A 30 -8.38 4.40 1.93
N GLU A 31 -7.96 4.66 3.16
CA GLU A 31 -7.04 3.78 3.89
C GLU A 31 -7.82 2.54 4.34
N ASP A 32 -7.15 1.40 4.51
CA ASP A 32 -7.84 0.13 4.80
C ASP A 32 -8.50 0.15 6.19
N ALA A 33 -7.89 0.85 7.16
CA ALA A 33 -8.46 1.05 8.49
C ALA A 33 -7.95 2.33 9.18
N VAL A 34 -8.67 2.75 10.23
CA VAL A 34 -8.32 3.88 11.10
C VAL A 34 -8.40 3.50 12.57
N ASP A 35 -7.58 4.13 13.41
CA ASP A 35 -7.72 4.04 14.88
C ASP A 35 -8.59 5.17 15.46
N SER A 36 -8.86 5.10 16.77
CA SER A 36 -9.68 6.10 17.48
C SER A 36 -9.07 7.50 17.54
N LYS A 37 -7.81 7.67 17.16
CA LYS A 37 -7.11 8.95 17.08
C LYS A 37 -7.03 9.48 15.64
N GLY A 38 -7.63 8.76 14.68
CA GLY A 38 -7.61 9.13 13.27
C GLY A 38 -6.32 8.78 12.55
N ASN A 39 -5.42 7.96 13.13
CA ASN A 39 -4.28 7.48 12.36
C ASN A 39 -4.75 6.46 11.33
N ALA A 40 -4.19 6.57 10.13
CA ALA A 40 -4.52 5.73 8.99
C ALA A 40 -3.60 4.52 8.87
N TYR A 41 -4.16 3.40 8.42
CA TYR A 41 -3.47 2.13 8.25
C TYR A 41 -3.75 1.52 6.87
N GLU A 42 -2.68 1.11 6.19
CA GLU A 42 -2.72 0.17 5.07
C GLU A 42 -2.55 -1.25 5.64
N LEU A 43 -3.51 -2.13 5.38
CA LEU A 43 -3.54 -3.50 5.87
C LEU A 43 -3.27 -4.45 4.71
N LYS A 44 -2.31 -5.36 4.89
CA LYS A 44 -1.99 -6.35 3.86
C LYS A 44 -1.74 -7.73 4.45
N SER A 45 -1.98 -8.74 3.63
CA SER A 45 -1.48 -10.10 3.88
C SER A 45 -0.28 -10.41 3.00
N ALA A 46 0.71 -11.12 3.53
CA ALA A 46 1.86 -11.58 2.77
C ALA A 46 1.72 -13.06 2.40
N SER A 47 2.08 -13.39 1.15
CA SER A 47 2.28 -14.77 0.69
C SER A 47 3.67 -14.91 0.07
N ASN A 48 4.34 -16.05 0.28
CA ASN A 48 5.66 -16.34 -0.31
C ASN A 48 6.71 -15.22 -0.11
N SER A 49 6.78 -14.65 1.10
CA SER A 49 7.71 -13.57 1.45
C SER A 49 7.52 -12.25 0.70
N GLN A 50 6.39 -12.04 0.03
CA GLN A 50 6.06 -10.83 -0.70
C GLN A 50 4.73 -10.25 -0.22
N VAL A 51 4.67 -8.92 -0.17
CA VAL A 51 3.46 -8.15 0.13
C VAL A 51 2.92 -7.59 -1.17
N THR A 52 1.65 -7.85 -1.44
CA THR A 52 0.95 -7.31 -2.60
C THR A 52 0.61 -5.84 -2.38
N THR A 53 0.52 -5.09 -3.47
CA THR A 53 0.10 -3.68 -3.45
C THR A 53 -1.05 -3.46 -4.45
N GLY A 54 -1.34 -2.21 -4.82
CA GLY A 54 -2.41 -1.87 -5.75
C GLY A 54 -2.14 -2.26 -7.21
N ARG A 55 -3.21 -2.30 -8.02
CA ARG A 55 -3.13 -2.54 -9.47
C ARG A 55 -2.66 -1.33 -10.27
N ASP A 56 -2.94 -0.13 -9.77
CA ASP A 56 -2.66 1.13 -10.44
C ASP A 56 -1.79 2.02 -9.54
N VAL A 57 -0.57 1.55 -9.24
CA VAL A 57 0.33 2.28 -8.35
C VAL A 57 1.06 3.37 -9.12
N GLY A 58 0.72 4.63 -8.83
CA GLY A 58 1.37 5.83 -9.35
C GLY A 58 2.08 6.63 -8.26
N VAL A 59 2.66 7.78 -8.63
CA VAL A 59 3.35 8.68 -7.66
C VAL A 59 2.41 9.13 -6.55
N HIS A 60 1.16 9.49 -6.89
CA HIS A 60 0.13 9.87 -5.93
C HIS A 60 -0.20 8.75 -4.91
N THR A 61 -0.09 7.48 -5.32
CA THR A 61 -0.28 6.33 -4.42
C THR A 61 0.83 6.28 -3.38
N ILE A 62 2.07 6.53 -3.80
CA ILE A 62 3.25 6.53 -2.92
C ILE A 62 3.17 7.70 -1.93
N GLU A 63 2.72 8.87 -2.38
CA GLU A 63 2.49 10.04 -1.51
C GLU A 63 1.51 9.71 -0.38
N LYS A 64 0.39 9.05 -0.71
CA LYS A 64 -0.57 8.56 0.29
C LYS A 64 0.07 7.52 1.22
N TRP A 65 0.79 6.54 0.68
CA TRP A 65 1.44 5.50 1.49
C TRP A 65 2.48 6.03 2.47
N ARG A 66 3.08 7.19 2.22
CA ARG A 66 3.98 7.88 3.16
C ARG A 66 3.26 8.50 4.35
N GLN A 67 1.94 8.59 4.31
CA GLN A 67 1.09 9.19 5.34
C GLN A 67 0.29 8.14 6.14
N THR A 68 0.55 6.84 5.92
CA THR A 68 -0.18 5.75 6.58
C THR A 68 0.78 4.79 7.25
N PHE A 69 0.40 4.27 8.42
CA PHE A 69 1.07 3.10 8.97
C PHE A 69 0.79 1.89 8.08
N TRP A 70 1.70 0.93 8.07
CA TRP A 70 1.51 -0.33 7.38
C TRP A 70 1.45 -1.47 8.36
N VAL A 71 0.43 -2.33 8.21
CA VAL A 71 0.30 -3.57 8.95
C VAL A 71 0.32 -4.73 7.97
N VAL A 72 1.19 -5.70 8.22
CA VAL A 72 1.31 -6.90 7.39
C VAL A 72 1.14 -8.15 8.23
N ALA A 73 0.13 -8.94 7.89
CA ALA A 73 -0.05 -10.30 8.42
C ALA A 73 0.57 -11.32 7.47
N ALA A 74 1.52 -12.10 7.96
CA ALA A 74 1.96 -13.32 7.28
C ALA A 74 1.21 -14.51 7.87
N GLY A 75 0.78 -15.43 7.02
CA GLY A 75 -0.07 -16.52 7.47
C GLY A 75 -0.50 -17.47 6.36
N ARG A 76 -1.32 -18.46 6.73
CA ARG A 76 -1.97 -19.37 5.79
C ARG A 76 -3.48 -19.19 5.87
N GLN A 77 -4.14 -19.27 4.73
CA GLN A 77 -5.60 -19.31 4.69
C GLN A 77 -6.04 -20.76 4.91
N ASP A 78 -6.96 -20.98 5.85
CA ASP A 78 -7.66 -22.25 6.02
C ASP A 78 -9.19 -22.03 6.07
N GLU A 79 -9.93 -23.09 6.41
CA GLU A 79 -11.40 -23.07 6.52
C GLU A 79 -11.92 -22.10 7.59
N GLN A 80 -11.09 -21.74 8.58
CA GLN A 80 -11.44 -20.89 9.71
C GLN A 80 -11.02 -19.42 9.49
N GLY A 81 -10.17 -19.15 8.50
CA GLY A 81 -9.76 -17.79 8.13
C GLY A 81 -8.28 -17.68 7.85
N LEU A 82 -7.74 -16.46 7.98
CA LEU A 82 -6.30 -16.24 7.92
C LEU A 82 -5.69 -16.60 9.27
N GLN A 83 -4.86 -17.63 9.32
CA GLN A 83 -4.08 -18.00 10.49
C GLN A 83 -2.77 -17.22 10.48
N PHE A 84 -2.62 -16.26 11.40
CA PHE A 84 -1.41 -15.46 11.51
C PHE A 84 -0.26 -16.33 12.01
N SER A 85 0.87 -16.32 11.28
CA SER A 85 2.16 -16.82 11.78
C SER A 85 3.09 -15.67 12.17
N ALA A 86 2.83 -14.46 11.67
CA ALA A 86 3.45 -13.23 12.13
C ALA A 86 2.59 -12.02 11.79
N LEU A 87 2.71 -10.97 12.60
CA LEU A 87 2.03 -9.70 12.40
C LEU A 87 3.05 -8.58 12.61
N PHE A 88 3.18 -7.67 11.65
CA PHE A 88 4.13 -6.57 11.71
C PHE A 88 3.42 -5.23 11.59
N VAL A 89 3.88 -4.22 12.31
CA VAL A 89 3.56 -2.81 12.04
C VAL A 89 4.82 -2.05 11.67
N VAL A 90 4.73 -1.18 10.67
CA VAL A 90 5.85 -0.38 10.16
C VAL A 90 5.39 1.06 9.99
N HIS A 91 6.24 2.01 10.39
CA HIS A 91 6.09 3.43 10.05
C HIS A 91 6.57 3.64 8.60
N PRO A 92 5.91 4.49 7.78
CA PRO A 92 6.24 4.64 6.35
C PRO A 92 7.70 4.98 6.05
N GLN A 93 8.39 5.67 6.96
CA GLN A 93 9.85 5.91 6.86
C GLN A 93 10.66 4.60 6.75
N GLY A 94 10.22 3.52 7.40
CA GLY A 94 10.84 2.19 7.29
C GLY A 94 10.67 1.52 5.92
N LEU A 95 9.80 2.06 5.07
CA LEU A 95 9.59 1.61 3.70
C LEU A 95 10.16 2.58 2.65
N GLU A 96 10.78 3.68 3.09
CA GLU A 96 11.19 4.78 2.20
C GLU A 96 12.23 4.34 1.16
N SER A 97 13.12 3.41 1.50
CA SER A 97 14.07 2.84 0.53
C SER A 97 13.39 2.16 -0.64
N TRP A 98 12.20 1.57 -0.43
CA TRP A 98 11.40 0.96 -1.48
C TRP A 98 10.53 2.00 -2.19
N PHE A 99 9.85 2.89 -1.44
CA PHE A 99 9.06 3.99 -2.01
C PHE A 99 9.88 4.87 -2.95
N GLY A 100 11.06 5.32 -2.52
CA GLY A 100 11.93 6.18 -3.33
C GLY A 100 12.41 5.50 -4.62
N ARG A 101 12.70 4.19 -4.59
CA ARG A 101 13.06 3.43 -5.80
C ARG A 101 11.89 3.35 -6.78
N LEU A 102 10.70 3.00 -6.30
CA LEU A 102 9.51 2.90 -7.15
C LEU A 102 9.13 4.28 -7.72
N GLU A 103 9.15 5.32 -6.90
CA GLU A 103 8.86 6.69 -7.32
C GLU A 103 9.86 7.19 -8.36
N SER A 104 11.16 6.94 -8.17
CA SER A 104 12.19 7.31 -9.13
C SER A 104 11.98 6.62 -10.48
N LEU A 105 11.61 5.32 -10.46
CA LEU A 105 11.25 4.58 -11.66
C LEU A 105 10.06 5.22 -12.38
N LEU A 106 8.94 5.44 -11.68
CA LEU A 106 7.73 6.05 -12.24
C LEU A 106 8.01 7.43 -12.85
N LYS A 107 8.73 8.30 -12.12
CA LYS A 107 9.13 9.63 -12.61
C LYS A 107 10.05 9.54 -13.83
N SER A 108 10.93 8.53 -13.89
CA SER A 108 11.81 8.32 -15.04
C SER A 108 11.02 7.93 -16.30
N GLU A 109 10.01 7.08 -16.14
CA GLU A 109 9.14 6.68 -17.25
C GLU A 109 8.31 7.86 -17.72
N GLU A 110 7.79 8.68 -16.79
CA GLU A 110 7.00 9.87 -17.12
C GLU A 110 7.82 10.86 -17.94
N ARG A 111 9.11 11.04 -17.60
CA ARG A 111 10.05 11.83 -18.39
C ARG A 111 10.24 11.28 -19.80
N ARG A 112 10.32 9.95 -19.97
CA ARG A 112 10.43 9.32 -21.30
C ARG A 112 9.16 9.58 -22.12
N PHE A 113 7.99 9.40 -21.53
CA PHE A 113 6.71 9.67 -22.17
C PHE A 113 6.60 11.12 -22.63
N LYS A 114 6.91 12.09 -21.74
CA LYS A 114 6.95 13.53 -22.08
C LYS A 114 7.91 13.83 -23.24
N ARG A 115 9.06 13.15 -23.30
CA ARG A 115 10.02 13.30 -24.41
C ARG A 115 9.44 12.78 -25.73
N VAL A 116 8.75 11.64 -25.73
CA VAL A 116 8.10 11.08 -26.92
C VAL A 116 7.00 12.02 -27.44
N LEU A 117 6.14 12.55 -26.56
CA LEU A 117 5.10 13.50 -26.97
C LEU A 117 5.70 14.76 -27.62
N ARG A 118 6.79 15.30 -27.06
CA ARG A 118 7.49 16.45 -27.67
C ARG A 118 8.08 16.12 -29.04
N ALA A 119 8.61 14.90 -29.22
CA ALA A 119 9.13 14.46 -30.51
C ALA A 119 8.01 14.30 -31.54
N ALA A 120 6.89 13.69 -31.16
CA ALA A 120 5.71 13.56 -32.03
C ALA A 120 5.17 14.93 -32.46
N LYS A 121 5.05 15.89 -31.53
CA LYS A 121 4.64 17.27 -31.85
C LYS A 121 5.60 17.92 -32.87
N ARG A 122 6.92 17.76 -32.70
CA ARG A 122 7.91 18.28 -33.67
C ARG A 122 7.85 17.59 -35.03
N ALA A 123 7.38 16.34 -35.09
CA ALA A 123 7.21 15.59 -36.32
C ALA A 123 5.87 15.88 -37.04
N GLY A 124 5.04 16.79 -36.51
CA GLY A 124 3.80 17.22 -37.14
C GLY A 124 2.51 16.64 -36.54
N ALA A 125 2.58 15.92 -35.42
CA ALA A 125 1.37 15.52 -34.70
C ALA A 125 0.58 16.76 -34.24
N THR A 126 -0.75 16.73 -34.40
CA THR A 126 -1.62 17.85 -34.04
C THR A 126 -1.72 18.02 -32.53
N ASP A 127 -2.11 19.21 -32.07
CA ASP A 127 -2.35 19.44 -30.64
C ASP A 127 -3.50 18.57 -30.10
N GLU A 128 -4.50 18.27 -30.95
CA GLU A 128 -5.61 17.38 -30.63
C GLU A 128 -5.11 15.94 -30.40
N ASP A 129 -4.26 15.41 -31.28
CA ASP A 129 -3.67 14.07 -31.12
C ASP A 129 -2.80 13.97 -29.86
N ILE A 130 -1.98 15.00 -29.62
CA ILE A 130 -1.12 15.05 -28.43
C ILE A 130 -1.96 15.07 -27.15
N GLU A 131 -3.04 15.84 -27.12
CA GLU A 131 -3.93 15.92 -25.97
C GLU A 131 -4.74 14.63 -25.79
N PHE A 132 -5.23 14.03 -26.87
CA PHE A 132 -5.89 12.73 -26.83
C PHE A 132 -4.99 11.66 -26.20
N VAL A 133 -3.74 11.53 -26.67
CA VAL A 133 -2.78 10.56 -26.11
C VAL A 133 -2.46 10.89 -24.65
N ARG A 134 -2.27 12.17 -24.32
CA ARG A 134 -2.04 12.60 -22.94
C ARG A 134 -3.20 12.21 -22.02
N GLN A 135 -4.45 12.38 -22.45
CA GLN A 135 -5.64 11.97 -21.69
C GLN A 135 -5.75 10.46 -21.54
N LYS A 136 -5.42 9.68 -22.59
CA LYS A 136 -5.37 8.21 -22.45
C LYS A 136 -4.28 7.76 -21.47
N CYS A 137 -3.24 8.58 -21.29
CA CYS A 137 -2.18 8.36 -20.31
C CYS A 137 -2.35 9.17 -19.00
N GLN A 138 -3.49 9.86 -18.78
CA GLN A 138 -3.70 10.74 -17.60
C GLN A 138 -3.72 9.97 -16.28
N ARG A 139 -4.07 8.68 -16.27
CA ARG A 139 -3.90 7.82 -15.09
C ARG A 139 -2.43 7.69 -14.65
N GLY A 140 -1.52 8.26 -15.43
CA GLY A 140 -0.10 8.22 -15.22
C GLY A 140 0.49 6.94 -15.75
N ILE A 141 1.81 6.88 -15.69
CA ILE A 141 2.49 5.60 -15.77
C ILE A 141 2.30 4.95 -14.41
N THR A 142 1.56 3.86 -14.38
CA THR A 142 1.32 3.08 -13.17
C THR A 142 2.02 1.74 -13.27
N ARG A 143 2.29 1.13 -12.11
CA ARG A 143 2.79 -0.24 -12.03
C ARG A 143 1.71 -1.13 -11.43
N ASN A 144 1.52 -2.29 -12.07
CA ASN A 144 0.62 -3.31 -11.58
C ASN A 144 1.29 -4.13 -10.48
N ASN A 145 0.77 -4.00 -9.26
CA ASN A 145 1.14 -4.81 -8.09
C ASN A 145 2.65 -4.90 -7.83
N PRO A 146 3.39 -3.77 -7.79
CA PRO A 146 4.80 -3.79 -7.41
C PRO A 146 4.94 -4.37 -6.00
N LYS A 147 5.65 -5.49 -5.87
CA LYS A 147 5.76 -6.23 -4.61
C LYS A 147 6.71 -5.54 -3.63
N ILE A 148 6.32 -5.50 -2.37
CA ILE A 148 7.20 -5.10 -1.27
C ILE A 148 7.74 -6.39 -0.64
N PRO A 149 9.08 -6.57 -0.53
CA PRO A 149 9.64 -7.71 0.18
C PRO A 149 9.20 -7.72 1.64
N LEU A 150 8.71 -8.87 2.14
CA LEU A 150 8.32 -9.03 3.55
C LEU A 150 9.50 -8.75 4.50
N GLN A 151 10.72 -8.94 4.02
CA GLN A 151 11.95 -8.65 4.77
C GLN A 151 12.02 -7.19 5.25
N LEU A 152 11.55 -6.22 4.46
CA LEU A 152 11.54 -4.81 4.89
C LEU A 152 10.66 -4.59 6.13
N PHE A 153 9.57 -5.35 6.27
CA PHE A 153 8.72 -5.28 7.45
C PHE A 153 9.35 -5.95 8.67
N ARG A 154 10.16 -6.99 8.45
CA ARG A 154 10.92 -7.65 9.52
C ARG A 154 12.06 -6.78 10.05
N GLU A 155 12.75 -6.08 9.15
CA GLU A 155 13.92 -5.26 9.49
C GLU A 155 13.53 -3.91 10.09
N ASN A 156 12.48 -3.27 9.57
CA ASN A 156 12.13 -1.89 9.91
C ASN A 156 10.84 -1.76 10.74
N GLY A 157 10.20 -2.89 11.06
CA GLY A 157 8.94 -2.94 11.78
C GLY A 157 9.05 -3.47 13.20
N LEU A 158 7.95 -3.33 13.94
CA LEU A 158 7.72 -4.05 15.18
C LEU A 158 6.90 -5.30 14.88
N GLN A 159 7.40 -6.47 15.28
CA GLN A 159 6.60 -7.70 15.30
C GLN A 159 5.64 -7.66 16.49
N LEU A 160 4.35 -7.64 16.18
CA LEU A 160 3.26 -7.71 17.14
C LEU A 160 3.00 -9.15 17.56
N ASP A 161 2.44 -9.31 18.76
CA ASP A 161 1.95 -10.60 19.23
C ASP A 161 0.76 -11.04 18.37
N HIS A 162 0.94 -12.10 17.59
CA HIS A 162 -0.08 -12.59 16.66
C HIS A 162 -1.01 -13.63 17.31
N GLN A 163 -0.74 -14.04 18.55
CA GLN A 163 -1.52 -15.03 19.29
C GLN A 163 -2.43 -14.38 20.35
N ASN A 164 -2.04 -13.19 20.84
CA ASN A 164 -2.79 -12.45 21.85
C ASN A 164 -3.20 -11.06 21.36
N ALA A 165 -4.47 -10.91 20.98
CA ALA A 165 -5.02 -9.66 20.46
C ALA A 165 -4.89 -8.47 21.45
N ALA A 166 -5.07 -8.69 22.75
CA ALA A 166 -4.97 -7.61 23.74
C ALA A 166 -3.53 -7.05 23.79
N LYS A 167 -2.54 -7.94 23.81
CA LYS A 167 -1.12 -7.56 23.79
C LYS A 167 -0.72 -6.93 22.46
N ALA A 168 -1.23 -7.43 21.33
CA ALA A 168 -1.01 -6.84 20.00
C ALA A 168 -1.49 -5.38 19.94
N ARG A 169 -2.69 -5.11 20.47
CA ARG A 169 -3.30 -3.78 20.53
C ARG A 169 -2.48 -2.84 21.39
N GLU A 170 -2.01 -3.29 22.55
CA GLU A 170 -1.13 -2.50 23.42
C GLU A 170 0.20 -2.16 22.72
N GLN A 171 0.82 -3.14 22.07
CA GLN A 171 2.07 -2.96 21.32
C GLN A 171 1.88 -1.98 20.15
N LEU A 172 0.77 -2.09 19.41
CA LEU A 172 0.41 -1.18 18.32
C LEU A 172 0.26 0.26 18.83
N ALA A 173 -0.54 0.45 19.90
CA ALA A 173 -0.73 1.76 20.50
C ALA A 173 0.58 2.36 21.05
N GLY A 174 1.46 1.52 21.59
CA GLY A 174 2.81 1.89 22.00
C GLY A 174 3.68 2.34 20.83
N PHE A 175 3.64 1.60 19.72
CA PHE A 175 4.39 1.91 18.50
C PHE A 175 3.95 3.26 17.90
N VAL A 176 2.65 3.44 17.67
CA VAL A 176 2.08 4.66 17.08
C VAL A 176 2.42 5.90 17.90
N ARG A 177 2.38 5.79 19.23
CA ARG A 177 2.75 6.88 20.14
C ARG A 177 4.24 7.26 20.06
N ARG A 178 5.14 6.31 19.81
CA ARG A 178 6.58 6.58 19.66
C ARG A 178 6.95 7.05 18.25
N HIS A 179 6.14 6.72 17.26
CA HIS A 179 6.39 6.99 15.84
C HIS A 179 5.19 7.70 15.22
N PRO A 180 4.86 8.93 15.63
CA PRO A 180 3.71 9.65 15.09
C PRO A 180 3.89 9.92 13.59
N LEU A 181 2.81 9.74 12.83
CA LEU A 181 2.78 10.15 11.42
C LEU A 181 2.91 11.67 11.30
N PRO A 182 3.52 12.18 10.20
CA PRO A 182 3.53 13.61 9.94
C PRO A 182 2.10 14.13 9.79
N ARG A 183 1.78 15.24 10.46
CA ARG A 183 0.49 15.92 10.29
C ARG A 183 0.46 16.55 8.89
N SER A 184 -0.62 16.31 8.15
CA SER A 184 -0.91 16.96 6.87
C SER A 184 -1.27 18.43 7.03
#